data_AF-A0A8E2DLV4-F1
#
_entry.id   AF-A0A8E2DLV4-F1
#
_cell.length_a   1.000
_cell.length_b   1.000
_cell.length_c   1.000
_cell.angle_alpha   90.00
_cell.angle_beta   90.00
_cell.angle_gamma   90.00
#
_symmetry.space_group_name_H-M   'P 1'
#
loop_
_entity.id
_entity.type
_entity.pdbx_description
1 polymer ?
#
loop_
_entity_poly.entity_id
_entity_poly.type
_entity_poly.pdbx_seq_one_letter_code
_entity_poly.pdbx_strand_id
1 'polypeptide(L)'
;MEYTPRYPQPFTLQEAVQLDVSVITEEIARLQNSLEHLKKTQQGLREALEASADPEFADAIGENEDVIGSQEERISILKMALAEKGIVIGSHYDIQTTNASQRVSGPQSGERATRMDGAGANSHVDHASQEQDSSASADGVYL
;
A
#
# COMPACT_ATOMS: atom_id res chain seq x y z
N MET A 1 24.04 10.67 4.43
CA MET A 1 23.57 12.06 4.26
C MET A 1 22.77 12.43 5.49
N GLU A 2 22.79 13.67 5.97
CA GLU A 2 21.99 14.08 7.12
C GLU A 2 20.65 14.64 6.61
N TYR A 3 19.59 13.85 6.71
CA TYR A 3 18.24 14.29 6.36
C TYR A 3 17.56 14.89 7.59
N THR A 4 17.09 16.14 7.47
CA THR A 4 16.36 16.85 8.54
C THR A 4 14.91 17.04 8.12
N PRO A 5 13.94 16.32 8.73
CA PRO A 5 12.53 16.48 8.43
C PRO A 5 11.99 17.82 8.97
N ARG A 6 10.99 18.38 8.28
CA ARG A 6 10.25 19.57 8.74
C ARG A 6 9.24 19.22 9.83
N TYR A 7 8.63 18.04 9.74
CA TYR A 7 7.64 17.57 10.72
C TYR A 7 8.29 16.58 11.69
N PRO A 8 7.82 16.50 12.95
CA PRO A 8 8.24 15.44 13.86
C PRO A 8 7.93 14.07 13.26
N GLN A 9 8.93 13.19 13.29
CA GLN A 9 8.81 11.82 12.76
C GLN A 9 8.96 10.80 13.89
N PRO A 10 8.29 9.63 13.78
CA PRO A 10 8.38 8.59 14.80
C PRO A 10 9.75 7.92 14.86
N PHE A 11 10.59 8.14 13.85
CA PHE A 11 11.95 7.63 13.76
C PHE A 11 12.82 8.53 12.88
N THR A 12 14.11 8.45 13.10
CA THR A 12 15.16 9.03 12.27
C THR A 12 15.48 8.13 11.07
N LEU A 13 16.25 8.64 10.11
CA LEU A 13 16.74 7.82 8.99
C LEU A 13 17.58 6.64 9.48
N GLN A 14 18.45 6.85 10.46
CA GLN A 14 19.34 5.83 11.00
C GLN A 14 18.56 4.69 11.66
N GLU A 15 17.46 5.00 12.34
CA GLU A 15 16.54 4.00 12.90
C GLU A 15 15.77 3.27 11.79
N ALA A 16 15.30 3.98 10.77
CA ALA A 16 14.59 3.37 9.63
C ALA A 16 15.48 2.37 8.87
N VAL A 17 16.78 2.64 8.76
CA VAL A 17 17.76 1.72 8.12
C VAL A 17 17.89 0.40 8.89
N GLN A 18 17.52 0.34 10.17
CA GLN A 18 17.53 -0.91 10.94
C GLN A 18 16.28 -1.76 10.72
N LEU A 19 15.22 -1.22 10.11
CA LEU A 19 13.99 -1.96 9.86
C LEU A 19 14.15 -2.98 8.72
N ASP A 20 13.37 -4.05 8.77
CA ASP A 20 13.30 -5.04 7.70
C ASP A 20 12.69 -4.44 6.42
N VAL A 21 13.15 -4.92 5.27
CA VAL A 21 12.68 -4.43 3.96
C VAL A 21 11.16 -4.60 3.82
N SER A 22 10.61 -5.74 4.26
CA SER A 22 9.17 -6.00 4.24
C SER A 22 8.40 -4.94 5.04
N VAL A 23 8.83 -4.68 6.28
CA VAL A 23 8.24 -3.67 7.16
C VAL A 23 8.27 -2.29 6.50
N ILE A 24 9.39 -1.90 5.90
CA ILE A 24 9.51 -0.62 5.20
C ILE A 24 8.53 -0.55 4.01
N THR A 25 8.45 -1.61 3.20
CA THR A 25 7.57 -1.62 2.03
C THR A 25 6.08 -1.62 2.40
N GLU A 26 5.68 -2.33 3.45
CA GLU A 26 4.31 -2.34 3.98
C GLU A 26 3.93 -0.97 4.54
N GLU A 27 4.85 -0.34 5.28
CA GLU A 27 4.67 1.00 5.81
C GLU A 27 4.48 2.02 4.68
N ILE A 28 5.30 1.98 3.63
CA ILE A 28 5.16 2.85 2.45
C ILE A 28 3.78 2.66 1.80
N ALA A 29 3.35 1.40 1.59
CA ALA A 29 2.05 1.11 0.98
C ALA A 29 0.89 1.67 1.80
N ARG A 30 0.95 1.50 3.13
CA ARG A 30 -0.07 2.04 4.04
C ARG A 30 -0.13 3.57 4.01
N LEU A 31 1.03 4.23 4.04
CA LEU A 31 1.12 5.69 3.97
C LEU A 31 0.60 6.22 2.62
N GLN A 32 0.91 5.55 1.52
CA GLN A 32 0.40 5.92 0.20
C GLN A 32 -1.13 5.83 0.14
N ASN A 33 -1.72 4.77 0.70
CA ASN A 33 -3.17 4.66 0.77
C ASN A 33 -3.79 5.75 1.67
N SER A 34 -3.19 6.04 2.82
CA SER A 34 -3.64 7.14 3.68
C SER A 34 -3.56 8.50 2.98
N LEU A 35 -2.49 8.77 2.24
CA LEU A 35 -2.33 9.99 1.44
C LEU A 35 -3.37 10.11 0.33
N GLU A 36 -3.72 9.01 -0.33
CA GLU A 36 -4.79 9.01 -1.34
C GLU A 36 -6.13 9.46 -0.72
N HIS A 37 -6.49 8.87 0.42
CA HIS A 37 -7.71 9.24 1.15
C HIS A 37 -7.67 10.69 1.62
N LEU A 38 -6.55 11.16 2.21
CA LEU A 38 -6.40 12.54 2.64
C LEU A 38 -6.50 13.53 1.49
N LYS A 39 -5.88 13.24 0.33
CA LYS A 39 -5.97 14.10 -0.86
C LYS A 39 -7.39 14.19 -1.40
N LYS A 40 -8.16 13.09 -1.34
CA LYS A 40 -9.59 13.10 -1.68
C LYS A 40 -10.41 13.95 -0.70
N THR A 41 -10.15 13.82 0.60
CA THR A 41 -10.81 14.65 1.63
C THR A 41 -10.48 16.13 1.43
N GLN A 42 -9.22 16.47 1.16
CA GLN A 42 -8.79 17.84 0.87
C GLN A 42 -9.54 18.43 -0.33
N GLN A 43 -9.72 17.66 -1.38
CA GLN A 43 -10.48 18.10 -2.53
C GLN A 43 -11.94 18.40 -2.15
N GLY A 44 -12.59 17.48 -1.42
CA GLY A 44 -13.97 17.68 -0.96
C GLY A 44 -14.15 18.88 -0.02
N LEU A 45 -13.19 19.11 0.89
CA LEU A 45 -13.22 20.26 1.79
C LEU A 45 -13.06 21.58 1.04
N ARG A 46 -12.19 21.63 0.03
CA ARG A 46 -12.02 22.84 -0.81
C ARG A 46 -13.30 23.16 -1.57
N GLU A 47 -13.94 22.15 -2.16
CA GLU A 47 -15.24 22.32 -2.83
C GLU A 47 -16.33 22.80 -1.87
N ALA A 48 -16.37 22.25 -0.64
CA ALA A 48 -17.32 22.68 0.38
C ALA A 48 -17.07 24.12 0.88
N LEU A 49 -15.80 24.50 1.03
CA LEU A 49 -15.40 25.86 1.40
C LEU A 49 -15.80 26.87 0.32
N GLU A 50 -15.63 26.55 -0.96
CA GLU A 50 -16.10 27.40 -2.06
C GLU A 50 -17.62 27.58 -2.06
N ALA A 51 -18.38 26.55 -1.68
CA ALA A 51 -19.83 26.58 -1.67
C ALA A 51 -20.45 27.33 -0.47
N SER A 52 -19.80 27.29 0.70
CA SER A 52 -20.38 27.75 1.97
C SER A 52 -19.57 28.82 2.71
N ALA A 53 -18.30 29.00 2.38
CA ALA A 53 -17.34 29.84 3.08
C ALA A 53 -17.25 29.55 4.60
N ASP A 54 -17.52 28.32 5.02
CA ASP A 54 -17.43 27.90 6.42
C ASP A 54 -15.95 27.88 6.87
N PRO A 55 -15.56 28.67 7.90
CA PRO A 55 -14.19 28.68 8.40
C PRO A 55 -13.72 27.33 8.94
N GLU A 56 -14.61 26.45 9.41
CA GLU A 56 -14.21 25.12 9.89
C GLU A 56 -13.60 24.27 8.76
N PHE A 57 -14.04 24.47 7.51
CA PHE A 57 -13.44 23.80 6.36
C PHE A 57 -12.03 24.32 6.06
N ALA A 58 -11.79 25.63 6.25
CA ALA A 58 -10.45 26.20 6.08
C ALA A 58 -9.47 25.65 7.13
N ASP A 59 -9.92 25.53 8.38
CA ASP A 59 -9.11 24.96 9.46
C ASP A 59 -8.80 23.48 9.20
N ALA A 60 -9.81 22.68 8.84
CA ALA A 60 -9.62 21.27 8.49
C ALA A 60 -8.69 21.07 7.28
N ILE A 61 -8.73 21.98 6.30
CA ILE A 61 -7.79 21.97 5.17
C ILE A 61 -6.35 22.17 5.68
N GLY A 62 -6.13 23.15 6.56
CA GLY A 62 -4.80 23.42 7.12
C GLY A 62 -4.25 22.25 7.91
N GLU A 63 -5.06 21.65 8.79
CA GLU A 63 -4.66 20.48 9.59
C GLU A 63 -4.28 19.28 8.71
N ASN A 64 -5.07 19.01 7.66
CA ASN A 64 -4.76 17.95 6.72
C ASN A 64 -3.50 18.22 5.90
N GLU A 65 -3.16 19.47 5.58
CA GLU A 65 -1.93 19.82 4.88
C GLU A 65 -0.69 19.47 5.71
N ASP A 66 -0.71 19.74 7.01
CA ASP A 66 0.38 19.35 7.92
C ASP A 66 0.51 17.83 8.03
N VAL A 67 -0.61 17.10 8.12
CA VAL A 67 -0.62 15.63 8.16
C VAL A 67 -0.08 15.04 6.85
N ILE A 68 -0.51 15.56 5.70
CA ILE A 68 -0.01 15.15 4.39
C ILE A 68 1.50 15.37 4.31
N GLY A 69 1.98 16.55 4.71
CA GLY A 69 3.40 16.87 4.72
C GLY A 69 4.21 15.91 5.59
N SER A 70 3.75 15.63 6.80
CA SER A 70 4.41 14.67 7.71
C SER A 70 4.48 13.25 7.11
N GLN A 71 3.40 12.79 6.45
CA GLN A 71 3.37 11.47 5.83
C GLN A 71 4.27 11.37 4.58
N GLU A 72 4.32 12.43 3.75
CA GLU A 72 5.21 12.48 2.57
C GLU A 72 6.69 12.47 2.98
N GLU A 73 7.06 13.15 4.07
CA GLU A 73 8.41 13.07 4.65
C GLU A 73 8.72 11.67 5.19
N ARG A 74 7.77 11.03 5.87
CA ARG A 74 7.96 9.65 6.36
C ARG A 74 8.24 8.68 5.22
N ILE A 75 7.47 8.76 4.13
CA ILE A 75 7.73 7.98 2.90
C ILE A 75 9.14 8.27 2.38
N SER A 76 9.57 9.53 2.40
CA SER A 76 10.91 9.91 1.93
C SER A 76 12.01 9.28 2.77
N ILE A 77 11.90 9.31 4.10
CA ILE A 77 12.83 8.64 5.03
C ILE A 77 12.91 7.14 4.73
N LEU A 78 11.76 6.48 4.59
CA LEU A 78 11.67 5.05 4.31
C LEU A 78 12.28 4.67 2.95
N LYS A 79 12.08 5.50 1.91
CA LYS A 79 12.72 5.31 0.61
C LYS A 79 14.23 5.48 0.68
N MET A 80 14.74 6.46 1.45
CA MET A 80 16.18 6.61 1.67
C MET A 80 16.76 5.43 2.43
N ALA A 81 16.05 4.90 3.44
CA ALA A 81 16.48 3.71 4.17
C ALA A 81 16.62 2.48 3.26
N LEU A 82 15.71 2.31 2.29
CA LEU A 82 15.83 1.26 1.27
C LEU A 82 16.99 1.51 0.31
N ALA A 83 17.22 2.76 -0.10
CA ALA A 83 18.37 3.11 -0.93
C ALA A 83 19.70 2.82 -0.24
N GLU A 84 19.82 3.07 1.07
CA GLU A 84 21.00 2.69 1.87
C GLU A 84 21.21 1.18 1.93
N LYS A 85 20.13 0.40 1.84
CA LYS A 85 20.17 -1.07 1.73
C LYS A 85 20.44 -1.56 0.29
N GLY A 86 20.67 -0.66 -0.67
CA GLY A 86 20.90 -0.99 -2.08
C GLY A 86 19.63 -1.32 -2.87
N ILE A 87 18.45 -1.00 -2.33
CA ILE A 87 17.16 -1.23 -2.95
C ILE A 87 16.62 0.08 -3.51
N VAL A 88 16.53 0.16 -4.84
CA VAL A 88 15.91 1.30 -5.51
C VAL A 88 14.46 0.94 -5.83
N ILE A 89 13.51 1.66 -5.24
CA ILE A 89 12.09 1.46 -5.54
C ILE A 89 11.77 2.20 -6.84
N GLY A 90 11.51 1.46 -7.93
CA GLY A 90 10.93 1.98 -9.16
C GLY A 90 9.45 2.35 -9.01
N SER A 91 8.89 3.07 -9.99
CA SER A 91 7.57 3.71 -9.88
C SER A 91 6.40 2.77 -9.55
N HIS A 92 6.49 1.47 -9.79
CA HIS A 92 5.49 0.49 -9.36
C HIS A 92 6.15 -0.90 -9.16
N TYR A 93 6.70 -1.14 -7.96
CA TYR A 93 7.21 -2.45 -7.47
C TYR A 93 8.12 -3.26 -8.43
N ASP A 94 9.18 -2.66 -8.96
CA ASP A 94 10.29 -3.45 -9.49
C ASP A 94 11.49 -3.25 -8.56
N ILE A 95 11.67 -4.17 -7.62
CA ILE A 95 12.83 -4.19 -6.72
C ILE A 95 14.01 -4.69 -7.55
N GLN A 96 14.73 -3.76 -8.18
CA GLN A 96 16.01 -4.10 -8.78
C GLN A 96 17.06 -4.14 -7.65
N THR A 97 17.24 -5.31 -7.05
CA THR A 97 18.43 -5.59 -6.24
C THR A 97 19.65 -5.55 -7.16
N THR A 98 20.36 -4.43 -7.16
CA THR A 98 21.63 -4.29 -7.87
C THR A 98 22.72 -5.02 -7.08
N ASN A 99 22.75 -6.36 -7.17
CA ASN A 99 23.84 -7.15 -6.62
C ASN A 99 25.10 -6.91 -7.46
N ALA A 100 25.97 -6.02 -6.97
CA ALA A 100 27.33 -5.89 -7.42
C ALA A 100 28.21 -6.98 -6.78
N SER A 101 28.84 -7.80 -7.64
CA SER A 101 29.82 -8.88 -7.35
C SER A 101 29.17 -10.23 -6.98
N GLN A 102 29.41 -11.35 -7.68
CA GLN A 102 30.72 -11.93 -7.97
C GLN A 102 30.66 -12.94 -9.14
N ARG A 103 31.80 -13.11 -9.80
CA ARG A 103 32.03 -13.77 -11.09
C ARG A 103 32.07 -15.31 -11.01
N VAL A 104 32.08 -15.90 -12.22
CA VAL A 104 32.76 -17.13 -12.73
C VAL A 104 31.91 -18.40 -12.97
N SER A 105 31.98 -18.86 -14.23
CA SER A 105 31.82 -20.23 -14.79
C SER A 105 30.50 -20.60 -15.51
N GLY A 106 30.55 -20.70 -16.84
CA GLY A 106 29.64 -21.53 -17.66
C GLY A 106 30.14 -22.99 -17.74
N PRO A 107 29.80 -23.80 -18.77
CA PRO A 107 28.65 -23.78 -19.69
C PRO A 107 27.85 -25.12 -19.73
N GLN A 108 26.58 -25.02 -20.18
CA GLN A 108 25.81 -25.92 -21.08
C GLN A 108 25.98 -27.46 -21.08
N SER A 109 24.88 -28.17 -20.78
CA SER A 109 24.30 -29.34 -21.50
C SER A 109 23.13 -29.87 -20.64
N GLY A 110 21.92 -30.20 -21.09
CA GLY A 110 21.37 -30.55 -22.40
C GLY A 110 20.75 -31.94 -22.29
N GLU A 111 19.41 -32.06 -22.11
CA GLU A 111 18.54 -33.25 -22.30
C GLU A 111 17.13 -32.92 -21.75
N ARG A 112 16.08 -32.59 -22.53
CA ARG A 112 15.27 -33.33 -23.51
C ARG A 112 14.34 -34.42 -22.92
N ALA A 113 13.11 -33.98 -22.61
CA ALA A 113 11.79 -34.56 -22.85
C ALA A 113 11.50 -36.07 -22.66
N THR A 114 10.47 -36.36 -21.86
CA THR A 114 9.47 -37.40 -22.18
C THR A 114 8.09 -37.07 -21.59
N ARG A 115 7.07 -37.16 -22.46
CA ARG A 115 5.63 -37.10 -22.20
C ARG A 115 5.11 -38.47 -21.72
N MET A 116 4.01 -38.47 -20.95
CA MET A 116 2.90 -39.45 -20.97
C MET A 116 1.88 -38.99 -19.90
N ASP A 117 0.73 -38.43 -20.29
CA ASP A 117 -0.56 -39.11 -20.57
C ASP A 117 -1.16 -39.81 -19.34
N GLY A 118 -2.32 -39.29 -18.89
CA GLY A 118 -3.10 -39.84 -17.79
C GLY A 118 -4.46 -39.17 -17.67
N ALA A 119 -5.38 -39.59 -18.54
CA ALA A 119 -6.80 -39.26 -18.50
C ALA A 119 -7.46 -39.80 -17.21
N GLY A 120 -8.35 -39.00 -16.62
CA GLY A 120 -9.19 -39.40 -15.49
C GLY A 120 -10.49 -38.62 -15.50
N ALA A 121 -11.51 -39.17 -16.15
CA ALA A 121 -12.88 -38.70 -16.16
C ALA A 121 -13.66 -39.25 -14.95
N ASN A 122 -14.47 -38.40 -14.33
CA ASN A 122 -15.73 -38.70 -13.60
C ASN A 122 -16.36 -37.32 -13.30
N SER A 123 -17.55 -36.92 -13.81
CA SER A 123 -18.92 -37.44 -13.60
C SER A 123 -19.21 -37.64 -12.10
N HIS A 124 -20.30 -37.21 -11.46
CA HIS A 124 -21.66 -36.79 -11.83
C HIS A 124 -22.32 -36.44 -10.45
N VAL A 125 -22.85 -35.22 -10.26
CA VAL A 125 -24.27 -34.90 -9.94
C VAL A 125 -24.74 -35.02 -8.49
N ASP A 126 -25.42 -33.95 -8.04
CA ASP A 126 -26.72 -33.85 -7.33
C ASP A 126 -26.73 -32.49 -6.59
N HIS A 127 -27.57 -31.49 -6.91
CA HIS A 127 -29.04 -31.37 -6.92
C HIS A 127 -29.67 -31.34 -5.51
N ALA A 128 -30.63 -30.41 -5.37
CA ALA A 128 -31.51 -30.10 -4.24
C ALA A 128 -30.90 -29.28 -3.08
N SER A 129 -31.59 -28.34 -2.42
CA SER A 129 -32.85 -27.59 -2.58
C SER A 129 -32.93 -26.66 -1.34
N GLN A 130 -33.93 -25.78 -1.30
CA GLN A 130 -34.56 -25.19 -0.11
C GLN A 130 -34.03 -23.81 0.31
N GLU A 131 -34.67 -22.69 -0.07
CA GLU A 131 -36.00 -22.13 0.31
C GLU A 131 -36.05 -21.43 1.68
N GLN A 132 -36.88 -20.37 1.70
CA GLN A 132 -37.43 -19.56 2.81
C GLN A 132 -36.67 -18.24 3.05
N ASP A 133 -37.15 -17.07 2.61
CA ASP A 133 -38.45 -16.40 2.81
C ASP A 133 -38.72 -15.98 4.27
N SER A 134 -39.36 -14.82 4.42
CA SER A 134 -39.77 -14.06 5.64
C SER A 134 -38.92 -12.80 5.87
N SER A 135 -39.28 -11.61 5.37
CA SER A 135 -40.44 -10.76 5.66
C SER A 135 -40.33 -9.95 6.97
N ALA A 136 -40.40 -8.62 6.78
CA ALA A 136 -41.03 -7.59 7.59
C ALA A 136 -40.93 -7.64 9.14
N SER A 137 -40.49 -6.53 9.73
CA SER A 137 -41.33 -5.58 10.49
C SER A 137 -40.46 -4.56 11.23
N ALA A 138 -40.69 -3.27 10.96
CA ALA A 138 -41.32 -2.30 11.89
C ALA A 138 -40.31 -1.76 12.92
N ASP A 139 -39.85 -0.53 12.75
CA ASP A 139 -40.56 0.70 13.14
C ASP A 139 -40.79 0.76 14.66
N GLY A 140 -40.09 1.70 15.30
CA GLY A 140 -39.99 1.79 16.76
C GLY A 140 -39.26 3.06 17.21
N VAL A 141 -39.69 4.21 16.69
CA VAL A 141 -39.53 5.51 17.37
C VAL A 141 -40.72 5.66 18.30
N TYR A 142 -40.52 5.93 19.60
CA TYR A 142 -41.39 6.83 20.38
C TYR A 142 -40.72 7.22 21.71
N LEU A 143 -40.44 8.52 21.80
CA LEU A 143 -40.33 9.45 22.94
C LEU A 143 -39.54 9.06 24.19
#